data_AF-U3CIA0-F1
#
_entry.id   AF-U3CIA0-F1
#
_cell.length_a   1.000
_cell.length_b   1.000
_cell.length_c   1.000
_cell.angle_alpha   90.00
_cell.angle_beta   90.00
_cell.angle_gamma   90.00
#
_symmetry.space_group_name_H-M   'P 1'
#
loop_
_entity.id
_entity.type
_entity.pdbx_description
1 polymer ?
#
loop_
_entity_poly.entity_id
_entity_poly.type
_entity_poly.pdbx_seq_one_letter_code
_entity_poly.pdbx_strand_id
1 'polypeptide(L)'
;MEKLLDSLLSSKSEGLWWDFKQKFHDELFDLLHDITCLANIIHDGDRYLIFGVSDDFEVIGLDENECRFSQADLIGYLRQQPYAENNTPTIELRFIQYANKSVAVLTIKNERLKPFYFTKELRYRNKILRAGSVYSRVRDTNTPKDSCANPKDIKAMWLERFGLDLPAITRFQLLLEDTENWVYNGINGAFYALDPDFTISISEEEYRGGNFWWQNTLVEQPIKYDYLLKYKNAVMHELPVIHFQNEGLCVPFPDVEYVTHPEKNDGLNAEFYCDLFYYTKGTLSYALFEHLRKIHTEDPDLSTPIVTQTKPPIIKLPFFILDKDEQIHDLCNNYLSAYKKFVENQQGIVDSSLYKGKNMNRYKFERVFSEWAFCRLTGKYI
;
A
#
# COMPACT_ATOMS: atom_id res chain seq x y z
N MET A 1 0.91 1.72 -19.29
CA MET A 1 1.66 0.54 -19.75
C MET A 1 2.32 0.79 -21.09
N GLU A 2 1.60 1.27 -22.10
CA GLU A 2 2.17 1.60 -23.43
C GLU A 2 3.42 2.49 -23.35
N LYS A 3 3.38 3.60 -22.59
CA LYS A 3 4.55 4.48 -22.37
C LYS A 3 5.78 3.75 -21.83
N LEU A 4 5.60 2.76 -20.95
CA LEU A 4 6.71 1.94 -20.44
C LEU A 4 7.28 1.10 -21.58
N LEU A 5 6.42 0.45 -22.36
CA LEU A 5 6.82 -0.39 -23.48
C LEU A 5 7.54 0.43 -24.56
N ASP A 6 7.04 1.63 -24.89
CA ASP A 6 7.71 2.58 -25.79
C ASP A 6 9.13 2.90 -25.31
N SER A 7 9.27 3.22 -24.02
CA SER A 7 10.57 3.53 -23.42
C SER A 7 11.54 2.35 -23.46
N LEU A 8 11.06 1.14 -23.18
CA LEU A 8 11.89 -0.07 -23.17
C LEU A 8 12.28 -0.53 -24.58
N LEU A 9 11.35 -0.53 -25.53
CA LEU A 9 11.66 -0.88 -26.92
C LEU A 9 12.61 0.12 -27.58
N SER A 10 12.51 1.40 -27.19
CA SER A 10 13.40 2.45 -27.69
C SER A 10 14.85 2.28 -27.21
N SER A 11 15.10 1.56 -26.11
CA SER A 11 16.48 1.31 -25.65
C SER A 11 17.23 0.35 -26.58
N LYS A 12 16.51 -0.45 -27.39
CA LYS A 12 17.08 -1.48 -28.28
C LYS A 12 18.10 -2.37 -27.56
N SER A 13 17.78 -2.69 -26.30
CA SER A 13 18.60 -3.54 -25.45
C SER A 13 17.72 -4.18 -24.38
N GLU A 14 18.16 -5.33 -23.88
CA GLU A 14 17.71 -5.81 -22.59
C GLU A 14 18.43 -5.09 -21.46
N GLY A 15 17.92 -5.24 -20.24
CA GLY A 15 18.48 -4.57 -19.10
C GLY A 15 18.48 -5.42 -17.86
N LEU A 16 18.79 -4.74 -16.76
CA LEU A 16 18.83 -5.38 -15.46
C LEU A 16 17.44 -5.87 -15.06
N TRP A 17 16.42 -5.01 -15.14
CA TRP A 17 15.08 -5.25 -14.59
C TRP A 17 14.01 -5.58 -15.64
N TRP A 18 14.39 -5.73 -16.91
CA TRP A 18 13.49 -6.18 -17.98
C TRP A 18 14.19 -7.15 -18.93
N ASP A 19 13.38 -8.04 -19.52
CA ASP A 19 13.79 -9.04 -20.50
C ASP A 19 12.74 -9.13 -21.62
N PHE A 20 13.17 -9.29 -22.85
CA PHE A 20 12.26 -9.52 -23.98
C PHE A 20 12.28 -10.99 -24.37
N LYS A 21 11.10 -11.52 -24.67
CA LYS A 21 10.94 -12.90 -25.13
C LYS A 21 10.03 -12.90 -26.36
N GLN A 22 10.40 -13.69 -27.36
CA GLN A 22 9.55 -13.87 -28.53
C GLN A 22 8.21 -14.51 -28.17
N LYS A 23 8.23 -15.56 -27.34
CA LYS A 23 7.05 -16.29 -26.89
C LYS A 23 7.22 -16.76 -25.45
N PHE A 24 6.14 -17.23 -24.83
CA PHE A 24 6.22 -17.91 -23.53
C PHE A 24 7.13 -19.14 -23.63
N HIS A 25 7.80 -19.47 -22.51
CA HIS A 25 8.56 -20.70 -22.42
C HIS A 25 7.65 -21.91 -22.66
N ASP A 26 8.13 -22.88 -23.43
CA ASP A 26 7.41 -24.13 -23.64
C ASP A 26 7.21 -24.91 -22.32
N GLU A 27 8.10 -24.67 -21.33
CA GLU A 27 8.10 -25.31 -20.03
C GLU A 27 8.05 -24.27 -18.90
N LEU A 28 7.09 -24.40 -17.98
CA LEU A 28 6.95 -23.51 -16.82
C LEU A 28 8.19 -23.50 -15.91
N PHE A 29 9.01 -24.54 -15.95
CA PHE A 29 10.25 -24.62 -15.19
C PHE A 29 11.28 -23.54 -15.59
N ASP A 30 11.36 -23.20 -16.88
CA ASP A 30 12.27 -22.13 -17.33
C ASP A 30 11.72 -20.76 -16.97
N LEU A 31 10.40 -20.58 -17.09
CA LEU A 31 9.74 -19.35 -16.64
C LEU A 31 9.91 -19.14 -15.13
N LEU A 32 9.80 -20.21 -14.32
CA LEU A 32 10.05 -20.15 -12.88
C LEU A 32 11.45 -19.62 -12.59
N HIS A 33 12.46 -20.17 -13.26
CA HIS A 33 13.83 -19.73 -13.09
C HIS A 33 14.02 -18.24 -13.46
N ASP A 34 13.43 -17.79 -14.57
CA ASP A 34 13.52 -16.40 -15.02
C ASP A 34 12.79 -15.45 -14.04
N ILE A 35 11.61 -15.84 -13.53
CA ILE A 35 10.89 -15.10 -12.48
C ILE A 35 11.73 -15.02 -11.21
N THR A 36 12.29 -16.14 -10.72
CA THR A 36 13.11 -16.15 -9.49
C THR A 36 14.35 -15.28 -9.65
N CYS A 37 15.02 -15.33 -10.80
CA CYS A 37 16.19 -14.48 -11.07
C CYS A 37 15.82 -12.99 -11.03
N LEU A 38 14.76 -12.60 -11.74
CA LEU A 38 14.32 -11.21 -11.80
C LEU A 38 13.83 -10.69 -10.43
N ALA A 39 13.09 -11.51 -9.69
CA ALA A 39 12.60 -11.16 -8.35
C ALA A 39 13.75 -10.85 -7.37
N ASN A 40 14.90 -11.51 -7.55
CA ASN A 40 16.09 -11.36 -6.70
C ASN A 40 17.05 -10.26 -7.14
N ILE A 41 16.69 -9.39 -8.07
CA ILE A 41 17.57 -8.29 -8.47
C ILE A 41 17.57 -7.19 -7.41
N ILE A 42 18.75 -6.62 -7.14
CA ILE A 42 18.88 -5.37 -6.39
C ILE A 42 18.54 -4.19 -7.32
N HIS A 43 17.28 -3.78 -7.30
CA HIS A 43 16.73 -2.68 -8.10
C HIS A 43 15.51 -2.11 -7.36
N ASP A 44 15.35 -0.80 -7.39
CA ASP A 44 14.20 -0.12 -6.82
C ASP A 44 13.16 0.15 -7.92
N GLY A 45 12.22 -0.78 -8.09
CA GLY A 45 11.21 -0.74 -9.16
C GLY A 45 10.73 -2.13 -9.59
N ASP A 46 9.53 -2.22 -10.15
CA ASP A 46 8.97 -3.47 -10.69
C ASP A 46 9.86 -4.04 -11.82
N ARG A 47 9.82 -5.36 -12.02
CA ARG A 47 10.56 -6.05 -13.10
C ARG A 47 9.60 -6.58 -14.15
N TYR A 48 10.07 -6.74 -15.37
CA TYR A 48 9.21 -7.09 -16.49
C TYR A 48 9.79 -8.22 -17.35
N LEU A 49 9.00 -9.28 -17.56
CA LEU A 49 9.17 -10.18 -18.70
C LEU A 49 8.14 -9.78 -19.77
N ILE A 50 8.61 -9.41 -20.94
CA ILE A 50 7.77 -8.90 -22.03
C ILE A 50 7.81 -9.90 -23.18
N PHE A 51 6.65 -10.49 -23.48
CA PHE A 51 6.49 -11.54 -24.49
C PHE A 51 5.85 -11.00 -25.77
N GLY A 52 6.23 -11.53 -26.93
CA GLY A 52 5.80 -11.07 -28.26
C GLY A 52 6.77 -10.07 -28.89
N VAL A 53 8.03 -10.08 -28.45
CA VAL A 53 9.11 -9.21 -28.96
C VAL A 53 10.29 -10.09 -29.39
N SER A 54 10.78 -9.91 -30.62
CA SER A 54 11.92 -10.66 -31.13
C SER A 54 13.25 -10.23 -30.49
N ASP A 55 14.29 -11.02 -30.72
CA ASP A 55 15.66 -10.71 -30.28
C ASP A 55 16.21 -9.40 -30.91
N ASP A 56 15.66 -8.96 -32.04
CA ASP A 56 15.97 -7.69 -32.71
C ASP A 56 15.15 -6.50 -32.13
N PHE A 57 14.45 -6.71 -31.01
CA PHE A 57 13.57 -5.75 -30.35
C PHE A 57 12.45 -5.24 -31.27
N GLU A 58 11.91 -6.13 -32.11
CA GLU A 58 10.75 -5.86 -32.94
C GLU A 58 9.51 -6.49 -32.32
N VAL A 59 8.42 -5.75 -32.26
CA VAL A 59 7.15 -6.29 -31.78
C VAL A 59 6.60 -7.21 -32.86
N ILE A 60 6.61 -8.51 -32.59
CA ILE A 60 6.10 -9.55 -33.48
C ILE A 60 4.68 -9.98 -33.10
N GLY A 61 4.32 -9.80 -31.82
CA GLY A 61 3.04 -10.20 -31.27
C GLY A 61 3.04 -11.67 -30.81
N LEU A 62 2.00 -12.03 -30.07
CA LEU A 62 1.69 -13.40 -29.66
C LEU A 62 0.43 -13.87 -30.36
N ASP A 63 0.47 -15.09 -30.89
CA ASP A 63 -0.71 -15.75 -31.42
C ASP A 63 -1.57 -16.35 -30.29
N GLU A 64 -2.84 -16.70 -30.60
CA GLU A 64 -3.76 -17.30 -29.61
C GLU A 64 -3.19 -18.58 -28.96
N ASN A 65 -2.45 -19.37 -29.74
CA ASN A 65 -1.80 -20.61 -29.27
C ASN A 65 -0.58 -20.37 -28.38
N GLU A 66 -0.05 -19.14 -28.35
CA GLU A 66 1.11 -18.75 -27.56
C GLU A 66 0.70 -18.10 -26.23
N CYS A 67 -0.53 -17.58 -26.14
CA CYS A 67 -1.15 -17.05 -24.91
C CYS A 67 -1.60 -18.18 -23.96
N ARG A 68 -0.73 -19.13 -23.64
CA ARG A 68 -1.09 -20.42 -23.01
C ARG A 68 -1.42 -20.35 -21.52
N PHE A 69 -0.89 -19.35 -20.81
CA PHE A 69 -0.99 -19.29 -19.35
C PHE A 69 -1.81 -18.08 -18.92
N SER A 70 -2.80 -18.32 -18.06
CA SER A 70 -3.49 -17.25 -17.36
C SER A 70 -2.69 -16.80 -16.13
N GLN A 71 -3.03 -15.63 -15.58
CA GLN A 71 -2.49 -15.17 -14.30
C GLN A 71 -2.72 -16.21 -13.17
N ALA A 72 -3.89 -16.84 -13.14
CA ALA A 72 -4.22 -17.84 -12.13
C ALA A 72 -3.34 -19.09 -12.23
N ASP A 73 -3.04 -19.54 -13.45
CA ASP A 73 -2.16 -20.69 -13.68
C ASP A 73 -0.75 -20.41 -13.15
N LEU A 74 -0.19 -19.23 -13.46
CA LEU A 74 1.14 -18.84 -13.02
C LEU A 74 1.21 -18.69 -11.49
N ILE A 75 0.23 -18.01 -10.88
CA ILE A 75 0.16 -17.87 -9.41
C ILE A 75 0.02 -19.24 -8.75
N GLY A 76 -0.86 -20.10 -9.28
CA GLY A 76 -1.04 -21.47 -8.78
C GLY A 76 0.24 -22.28 -8.85
N TYR A 77 0.97 -22.19 -9.97
CA TYR A 77 2.24 -22.88 -10.14
C TYR A 77 3.33 -22.38 -9.19
N LEU A 78 3.48 -21.06 -9.02
CA LEU A 78 4.46 -20.47 -8.09
C LEU A 78 4.19 -20.88 -6.64
N ARG A 79 2.92 -20.88 -6.21
CA ARG A 79 2.50 -21.30 -4.85
C ARG A 79 2.77 -22.76 -4.54
N GLN A 80 2.81 -23.63 -5.55
CA GLN A 80 3.16 -25.04 -5.37
C GLN A 80 4.66 -25.26 -5.16
N GLN A 81 5.50 -24.26 -5.49
CA GLN A 81 6.94 -24.39 -5.34
C GLN A 81 7.36 -24.22 -3.87
N PRO A 82 8.41 -24.93 -3.43
CA PRO A 82 8.86 -24.95 -2.03
C PRO A 82 9.70 -23.71 -1.71
N TYR A 83 9.20 -22.51 -2.01
CA TYR A 83 9.85 -21.26 -1.62
C TYR A 83 10.01 -21.19 -0.10
N ALA A 84 11.14 -20.65 0.36
CA ALA A 84 11.39 -20.44 1.79
C ALA A 84 10.30 -19.56 2.41
N GLU A 85 9.83 -19.96 3.60
CA GLU A 85 8.75 -19.30 4.35
C GLU A 85 7.42 -19.19 3.58
N ASN A 86 7.26 -19.95 2.48
CA ASN A 86 6.18 -19.79 1.50
C ASN A 86 6.14 -18.39 0.85
N ASN A 87 7.26 -17.66 0.85
CA ASN A 87 7.38 -16.35 0.22
C ASN A 87 7.55 -16.51 -1.29
N THR A 88 6.45 -16.35 -2.03
CA THR A 88 6.44 -16.38 -3.50
C THR A 88 6.49 -14.98 -4.07
N PRO A 89 7.27 -14.70 -5.13
CA PRO A 89 7.24 -13.39 -5.79
C PRO A 89 5.82 -13.00 -6.23
N THR A 90 5.39 -11.79 -5.91
CA THR A 90 4.10 -11.27 -6.38
C THR A 90 4.21 -10.91 -7.87
N ILE A 91 3.31 -11.46 -8.69
CA ILE A 91 3.29 -11.25 -10.14
C ILE A 91 1.94 -10.74 -10.65
N GLU A 92 1.97 -10.05 -11.79
CA GLU A 92 0.79 -9.58 -12.50
C GLU A 92 0.99 -9.78 -14.02
N LEU A 93 0.09 -10.52 -14.67
CA LEU A 93 0.16 -10.76 -16.10
C LEU A 93 -0.90 -9.94 -16.82
N ARG A 94 -0.49 -9.06 -17.73
CA ARG A 94 -1.40 -8.26 -18.56
C ARG A 94 -1.14 -8.50 -20.04
N PHE A 95 -2.20 -8.71 -20.79
CA PHE A 95 -2.17 -8.69 -22.26
C PHE A 95 -2.58 -7.30 -22.72
N ILE A 96 -1.76 -6.70 -23.59
CA ILE A 96 -1.99 -5.36 -24.16
C ILE A 96 -1.93 -5.42 -25.67
N GLN A 97 -2.67 -4.54 -26.34
CA GLN A 97 -2.54 -4.33 -27.78
C GLN A 97 -1.54 -3.22 -28.02
N TYR A 98 -0.46 -3.51 -28.75
CA TYR A 98 0.58 -2.55 -29.09
C TYR A 98 0.87 -2.64 -30.58
N ALA A 99 0.75 -1.52 -31.31
CA ALA A 99 0.89 -1.49 -32.76
C ALA A 99 0.08 -2.59 -33.49
N ASN A 100 -1.17 -2.80 -33.05
CA ASN A 100 -2.09 -3.85 -33.53
C ASN A 100 -1.60 -5.30 -33.31
N LYS A 101 -0.67 -5.52 -32.38
CA LYS A 101 -0.15 -6.83 -32.00
C LYS A 101 -0.39 -7.09 -30.52
N SER A 102 -0.72 -8.34 -30.19
CA SER A 102 -0.89 -8.77 -28.80
C SER A 102 0.46 -8.95 -28.12
N VAL A 103 0.71 -8.25 -27.02
CA VAL A 103 1.94 -8.35 -26.21
C VAL A 103 1.53 -8.73 -24.80
N ALA A 104 2.25 -9.68 -24.19
CA ALA A 104 2.03 -10.03 -22.79
C ALA A 104 3.14 -9.42 -21.92
N VAL A 105 2.75 -8.73 -20.86
CA VAL A 105 3.66 -8.13 -19.89
C VAL A 105 3.44 -8.82 -18.55
N LEU A 106 4.42 -9.63 -18.14
CA LEU A 106 4.47 -10.19 -16.80
C LEU A 106 5.29 -9.27 -15.91
N THR A 107 4.61 -8.58 -15.00
CA THR A 107 5.21 -7.71 -14.01
C THR A 107 5.51 -8.51 -12.74
N ILE A 108 6.73 -8.41 -12.22
CA ILE A 108 7.14 -8.97 -10.92
C ILE A 108 7.33 -7.79 -9.97
N LYS A 109 6.57 -7.76 -8.88
CA LYS A 109 6.53 -6.61 -7.97
C LYS A 109 7.83 -6.44 -7.20
N ASN A 110 8.23 -5.19 -6.97
CA ASN A 110 9.33 -4.90 -6.06
C ASN A 110 8.91 -5.11 -4.62
N GLU A 111 9.42 -6.18 -4.01
CA GLU A 111 9.14 -6.51 -2.62
C GLU A 111 10.45 -6.70 -1.86
N ARG A 112 10.47 -6.23 -0.61
CA ARG A 112 11.63 -6.35 0.30
C ARG A 112 11.63 -7.73 0.99
N LEU A 113 11.35 -8.78 0.21
CA LEU A 113 11.28 -10.18 0.65
C LEU A 113 12.43 -11.03 0.10
N LYS A 114 13.31 -10.43 -0.71
CA LYS A 114 14.50 -11.08 -1.28
C LYS A 114 15.45 -11.57 -0.16
N PRO A 115 16.18 -12.67 -0.32
CA PRO A 115 16.16 -13.55 -1.49
C PRO A 115 14.95 -14.48 -1.49
N PHE A 116 14.37 -14.66 -2.66
CA PHE A 116 13.48 -15.75 -3.02
C PHE A 116 14.31 -16.97 -3.39
N TYR A 117 14.22 -18.05 -2.61
CA TYR A 117 14.95 -19.30 -2.87
C TYR A 117 14.11 -20.50 -2.45
N PHE A 118 14.52 -21.68 -2.91
CA PHE A 118 13.79 -22.92 -2.66
C PHE A 118 14.37 -23.69 -1.47
N THR A 119 13.51 -24.26 -0.63
CA THR A 119 13.88 -25.12 0.50
C THR A 119 14.07 -26.58 0.09
N LYS A 120 13.55 -26.96 -1.08
CA LYS A 120 13.74 -28.28 -1.69
C LYS A 120 14.22 -28.11 -3.11
N GLU A 121 14.96 -29.11 -3.58
CA GLU A 121 15.45 -29.14 -4.94
C GLU A 121 14.29 -29.38 -5.92
N LEU A 122 14.27 -28.61 -7.01
CA LEU A 122 13.30 -28.75 -8.08
C LEU A 122 13.97 -29.40 -9.28
N ARG A 123 13.39 -30.51 -9.76
CA ARG A 123 13.91 -31.27 -10.91
C ARG A 123 12.89 -31.28 -12.03
N TYR A 124 13.35 -30.98 -13.24
CA TYR A 124 12.55 -31.12 -14.44
C TYR A 124 13.40 -31.62 -15.60
N ARG A 125 13.10 -32.83 -16.09
CA ARG A 125 13.94 -33.54 -17.08
C ARG A 125 15.41 -33.57 -16.64
N ASN A 126 16.30 -32.93 -17.39
CA ASN A 126 17.73 -32.81 -17.10
C ASN A 126 18.12 -31.49 -16.38
N LYS A 127 17.14 -30.67 -16.00
CA LYS A 127 17.35 -29.37 -15.34
C LYS A 127 17.09 -29.49 -13.84
N ILE A 128 17.87 -28.75 -13.05
CA ILE A 128 17.77 -28.76 -11.58
C ILE A 128 17.88 -27.32 -11.08
N LEU A 129 17.00 -26.92 -10.15
CA LEU A 129 17.20 -25.77 -9.28
C LEU A 129 17.48 -26.31 -7.87
N ARG A 130 18.70 -26.07 -7.40
CA ARG A 130 19.19 -26.54 -6.10
C ARG A 130 18.49 -25.83 -4.94
N ALA A 131 18.21 -26.60 -3.88
CA ALA A 131 17.76 -26.06 -2.60
C ALA A 131 18.83 -25.11 -2.00
N GLY A 132 18.39 -24.03 -1.36
CA GLY A 132 19.25 -23.05 -0.69
C GLY A 132 20.11 -22.17 -1.61
N SER A 133 20.12 -22.43 -2.93
CA SER A 133 20.82 -21.58 -3.88
C SER A 133 19.95 -20.38 -4.24
N VAL A 134 20.57 -19.20 -4.27
CA VAL A 134 19.91 -17.95 -4.67
C VAL A 134 20.26 -17.69 -6.12
N TYR A 135 19.25 -17.51 -6.96
CA TYR A 135 19.42 -17.14 -8.37
C TYR A 135 19.05 -15.68 -8.53
N SER A 136 19.89 -14.91 -9.21
CA SER A 136 19.65 -13.49 -9.53
C SER A 136 20.03 -13.22 -10.98
N ARG A 137 20.09 -11.95 -11.36
CA ARG A 137 20.50 -11.50 -12.69
C ARG A 137 21.60 -10.44 -12.58
N VAL A 138 22.59 -10.54 -13.44
CA VAL A 138 23.64 -9.51 -13.59
C VAL A 138 23.56 -8.99 -15.01
N ARG A 139 23.19 -7.71 -15.15
CA ARG A 139 22.83 -7.11 -16.44
C ARG A 139 21.70 -7.89 -17.10
N ASP A 140 21.91 -8.44 -18.28
CA ASP A 140 20.97 -9.23 -19.06
C ASP A 140 21.07 -10.75 -18.82
N THR A 141 21.98 -11.19 -17.95
CA THR A 141 22.28 -12.62 -17.79
C THR A 141 21.77 -13.17 -16.46
N ASN A 142 20.91 -14.18 -16.53
CA ASN A 142 20.44 -14.92 -15.36
C ASN A 142 21.54 -15.82 -14.78
N THR A 143 21.54 -16.01 -13.46
CA THR A 143 22.44 -16.97 -12.80
C THR A 143 22.20 -18.36 -13.39
N PRO A 144 23.24 -19.11 -13.81
CA PRO A 144 23.07 -20.46 -14.31
C PRO A 144 22.38 -21.37 -13.27
N LYS A 145 21.51 -22.27 -13.74
CA LYS A 145 20.71 -23.19 -12.90
C LYS A 145 21.55 -24.09 -11.99
N ASP A 146 22.79 -24.35 -12.37
CA ASP A 146 23.76 -25.17 -11.61
C ASP A 146 24.69 -24.35 -10.71
N SER A 147 24.48 -23.03 -10.61
CA SER A 147 25.29 -22.06 -9.88
C SER A 147 24.49 -21.32 -8.80
N CYS A 148 25.05 -20.25 -8.25
CA CYS A 148 24.46 -19.37 -7.25
C CYS A 148 24.89 -17.91 -7.52
N ALA A 149 24.06 -16.96 -7.13
CA ALA A 149 24.34 -15.54 -7.23
C ALA A 149 25.59 -15.17 -6.41
N ASN A 150 26.21 -14.04 -6.75
CA ASN A 150 27.38 -13.57 -6.03
C ASN A 150 27.03 -13.29 -4.55
N PRO A 151 27.83 -13.76 -3.58
CA PRO A 151 27.62 -13.47 -2.16
C PRO A 151 27.43 -11.99 -1.82
N LYS A 152 28.02 -11.07 -2.59
CA LYS A 152 27.81 -9.62 -2.44
C LYS A 152 26.35 -9.22 -2.69
N ASP A 153 25.74 -9.76 -3.74
CA ASP A 153 24.34 -9.47 -4.09
C ASP A 153 23.41 -10.15 -3.09
N ILE A 154 23.71 -11.38 -2.69
CA ILE A 154 22.96 -12.09 -1.63
C ILE A 154 22.98 -11.29 -0.32
N LYS A 155 24.14 -10.74 0.08
CA LYS A 155 24.24 -9.85 1.24
C LYS A 155 23.33 -8.63 1.08
N ALA A 156 23.32 -7.99 -0.09
CA ALA A 156 22.46 -6.84 -0.35
C ALA A 156 20.97 -7.20 -0.25
N MET A 157 20.55 -8.38 -0.72
CA MET A 157 19.17 -8.86 -0.58
C MET A 157 18.76 -9.00 0.89
N TRP A 158 19.63 -9.56 1.73
CA TRP A 158 19.35 -9.67 3.17
C TRP A 158 19.34 -8.31 3.87
N LEU A 159 20.24 -7.39 3.51
CA LEU A 159 20.19 -6.01 4.02
C LEU A 159 18.87 -5.34 3.63
N GLU A 160 18.45 -5.52 2.37
CA GLU A 160 17.15 -5.06 1.89
C GLU A 160 16.05 -5.68 2.74
N ARG A 161 15.94 -7.01 2.84
CA ARG A 161 14.86 -7.66 3.59
C ARG A 161 14.74 -7.25 5.05
N PHE A 162 15.86 -7.00 5.72
CA PHE A 162 15.85 -6.54 7.12
C PHE A 162 15.75 -5.01 7.27
N GLY A 163 15.68 -4.26 6.17
CA GLY A 163 15.63 -2.80 6.18
C GLY A 163 16.91 -2.14 6.69
N LEU A 164 18.04 -2.86 6.65
CA LEU A 164 19.35 -2.41 7.14
C LEU A 164 20.12 -1.56 6.12
N ASP A 165 19.66 -1.53 4.88
CA ASP A 165 20.06 -0.62 3.81
C ASP A 165 19.36 0.74 3.89
N LEU A 166 18.31 0.88 4.72
CA LEU A 166 17.54 2.11 4.85
C LEU A 166 18.12 3.05 5.93
N PRO A 167 18.07 4.38 5.72
CA PRO A 167 18.33 5.35 6.78
C PRO A 167 17.35 5.19 7.95
N ALA A 168 17.78 5.54 9.17
CA ALA A 168 16.97 5.40 10.39
C ALA A 168 15.59 6.08 10.28
N ILE A 169 15.52 7.27 9.65
CA ILE A 169 14.25 7.99 9.43
C ILE A 169 13.26 7.14 8.61
N THR A 170 13.70 6.40 7.60
CA THR A 170 12.82 5.58 6.76
C THR A 170 12.47 4.24 7.42
N ARG A 171 13.32 3.73 8.32
CA ARG A 171 13.09 2.44 9.01
C ARG A 171 11.84 2.43 9.88
N PHE A 172 11.41 3.57 10.43
CA PHE A 172 10.27 3.64 11.35
C PHE A 172 9.00 3.01 10.81
N GLN A 173 8.73 3.11 9.51
CA GLN A 173 7.57 2.47 8.91
C GLN A 173 7.59 0.95 9.12
N LEU A 174 8.70 0.28 8.77
CA LEU A 174 8.88 -1.16 8.96
C LEU A 174 8.84 -1.55 10.44
N LEU A 175 9.44 -0.72 11.30
CA LEU A 175 9.48 -1.00 12.74
C LEU A 175 8.11 -0.90 13.38
N LEU A 176 7.26 0.07 12.99
CA LEU A 176 5.90 0.22 13.52
C LEU A 176 5.00 -0.96 13.15
N GLU A 177 5.16 -1.49 11.93
CA GLU A 177 4.46 -2.70 11.45
C GLU A 177 4.77 -3.92 12.33
N ASP A 178 6.00 -4.02 12.85
CA ASP A 178 6.46 -5.01 13.83
C ASP A 178 6.05 -4.62 15.26
N THR A 179 4.74 -4.50 15.47
CA THR A 179 4.13 -3.98 16.69
C THR A 179 4.50 -4.79 17.94
N GLU A 180 4.66 -6.11 17.83
CA GLU A 180 4.94 -7.01 18.95
C GLU A 180 6.29 -6.72 19.64
N ASN A 181 7.23 -6.12 18.91
CA ASN A 181 8.56 -5.79 19.42
C ASN A 181 8.62 -4.38 20.05
N TRP A 182 7.51 -3.64 20.11
CA TRP A 182 7.46 -2.36 20.83
C TRP A 182 7.06 -2.53 22.29
N VAL A 183 7.93 -2.07 23.19
CA VAL A 183 7.71 -2.12 24.64
C VAL A 183 7.30 -0.74 25.13
N TYR A 184 6.01 -0.59 25.43
CA TYR A 184 5.44 0.62 26.03
C TYR A 184 5.69 0.66 27.54
N ASN A 185 6.03 1.85 28.06
CA ASN A 185 6.23 2.08 29.49
C ASN A 185 4.92 2.30 30.28
N GLY A 186 3.77 2.29 29.59
CA GLY A 186 2.44 2.53 30.16
C GLY A 186 2.14 3.98 30.52
N ILE A 187 3.03 4.93 30.19
CA ILE A 187 2.89 6.36 30.50
C ILE A 187 2.87 7.17 29.19
N ASN A 188 4.03 7.38 28.58
CA ASN A 188 4.20 8.28 27.44
C ASN A 188 5.43 7.93 26.58
N GLY A 189 5.91 6.68 26.65
CA GLY A 189 7.06 6.28 25.87
C GLY A 189 7.06 4.79 25.53
N ALA A 190 7.77 4.47 24.46
CA ALA A 190 8.05 3.11 24.07
C ALA A 190 9.45 3.01 23.45
N PHE A 191 10.02 1.81 23.44
CA PHE A 191 11.23 1.50 22.71
C PHE A 191 11.05 0.21 21.92
N TYR A 192 11.78 0.08 20.81
CA TYR A 192 11.77 -1.13 19.99
C TYR A 192 12.78 -2.14 20.55
N ALA A 193 12.34 -3.33 20.94
CA ALA A 193 13.11 -4.29 21.73
C ALA A 193 14.36 -4.81 21.01
N LEU A 194 14.29 -4.99 19.68
CA LEU A 194 15.42 -5.50 18.89
C LEU A 194 16.49 -4.43 18.60
N ASP A 195 16.14 -3.15 18.67
CA ASP A 195 17.05 -2.00 18.46
C ASP A 195 16.58 -0.81 19.33
N PRO A 196 16.91 -0.80 20.65
CA PRO A 196 16.36 0.17 21.62
C PRO A 196 16.75 1.64 21.37
N ASP A 197 17.63 1.91 20.40
CA ASP A 197 17.90 3.28 19.95
C ASP A 197 16.69 3.90 19.23
N PHE A 198 15.77 3.08 18.73
CA PHE A 198 14.48 3.50 18.19
C PHE A 198 13.44 3.59 19.32
N THR A 199 12.86 4.78 19.47
CA THR A 199 11.93 5.09 20.56
C THR A 199 10.74 5.91 20.06
N ILE A 200 9.64 5.81 20.80
CA ILE A 200 8.47 6.68 20.68
C ILE A 200 8.40 7.49 21.97
N SER A 201 8.23 8.81 21.86
CA SER A 201 7.79 9.65 22.98
C SER A 201 6.46 10.29 22.61
N ILE A 202 5.50 10.22 23.53
CA ILE A 202 4.19 10.84 23.36
C ILE A 202 4.25 12.21 24.06
N SER A 203 3.97 13.28 23.33
CA SER A 203 3.95 14.63 23.89
C SER A 203 2.76 14.80 24.87
N GLU A 204 2.80 15.88 25.64
CA GLU A 204 1.67 16.25 26.50
C GLU A 204 0.45 16.65 25.65
N GLU A 205 -0.74 16.67 26.27
CA GLU A 205 -1.97 17.13 25.61
C GLU A 205 -1.78 18.55 25.07
N GLU A 206 -1.92 18.71 23.75
CA GLU A 206 -1.81 20.04 23.11
C GLU A 206 -3.13 20.80 23.19
N TYR A 207 -4.25 20.15 22.81
CA TYR A 207 -5.55 20.81 22.65
C TYR A 207 -6.73 19.81 22.58
N ARG A 208 -7.95 20.29 22.87
CA ARG A 208 -9.22 19.56 22.73
C ARG A 208 -10.12 20.12 21.63
N GLY A 209 -10.60 19.27 20.74
CA GLY A 209 -11.40 19.67 19.60
C GLY A 209 -10.54 20.15 18.42
N GLY A 210 -11.11 21.00 17.55
CA GLY A 210 -10.38 21.54 16.39
C GLY A 210 -11.27 22.16 15.32
N ASN A 211 -10.85 22.12 14.06
CA ASN A 211 -11.52 22.80 12.94
C ASN A 211 -12.36 21.87 12.06
N PHE A 212 -12.34 20.56 12.30
CA PHE A 212 -13.13 19.59 11.55
C PHE A 212 -14.41 19.19 12.30
N TRP A 213 -15.47 18.82 11.58
CA TRP A 213 -16.75 18.49 12.19
C TRP A 213 -16.67 17.35 13.22
N TRP A 214 -15.83 16.34 12.98
CA TRP A 214 -15.67 15.19 13.85
C TRP A 214 -14.95 15.55 15.16
N GLN A 215 -14.35 16.74 15.23
CA GLN A 215 -13.76 17.26 16.47
C GLN A 215 -14.76 18.04 17.33
N ASN A 216 -15.94 18.37 16.80
CA ASN A 216 -16.86 19.34 17.41
C ASN A 216 -18.31 18.86 17.55
N THR A 217 -18.72 17.83 16.82
CA THR A 217 -20.14 17.42 16.74
C THR A 217 -20.43 16.01 17.24
N LEU A 218 -19.38 15.24 17.57
CA LEU A 218 -19.49 13.91 18.15
C LEU A 218 -19.83 13.99 19.64
N VAL A 219 -20.06 12.82 20.26
CA VAL A 219 -20.44 12.70 21.68
C VAL A 219 -19.34 13.19 22.64
N GLU A 220 -18.10 13.21 22.18
CA GLU A 220 -16.97 13.81 22.88
C GLU A 220 -16.04 14.52 21.88
N GLN A 221 -15.23 15.45 22.37
CA GLN A 221 -14.17 16.07 21.60
C GLN A 221 -12.88 15.24 21.72
N PRO A 222 -12.15 15.00 20.61
CA PRO A 222 -10.88 14.30 20.67
C PRO A 222 -9.82 15.20 21.31
N ILE A 223 -8.84 14.54 21.93
CA ILE A 223 -7.59 15.15 22.36
C ILE A 223 -6.55 14.97 21.26
N LYS A 224 -5.73 15.99 21.05
CA LYS A 224 -4.59 15.94 20.14
C LYS A 224 -3.27 15.99 20.91
N TYR A 225 -2.32 15.16 20.50
CA TYR A 225 -0.92 15.14 20.95
C TYR A 225 -0.07 14.46 19.86
N ASP A 226 1.25 14.50 19.99
CA ASP A 226 2.17 13.98 18.98
C ASP A 226 2.90 12.72 19.43
N TYR A 227 3.08 11.81 18.50
CA TYR A 227 4.06 10.73 18.58
C TYR A 227 5.37 11.23 17.97
N LEU A 228 6.38 11.38 18.82
CA LEU A 228 7.74 11.74 18.42
C LEU A 228 8.53 10.45 18.22
N LEU A 229 8.77 10.10 16.96
CA LEU A 229 9.59 8.94 16.58
C LEU A 229 11.06 9.35 16.61
N LYS A 230 11.86 8.76 17.49
CA LYS A 230 13.23 9.19 17.77
C LYS A 230 14.23 8.07 17.55
N TYR A 231 15.34 8.40 16.89
CA TYR A 231 16.51 7.54 16.80
C TYR A 231 17.68 8.19 17.54
N LYS A 232 18.24 7.50 18.55
CA LYS A 232 19.30 8.04 19.42
C LYS A 232 18.94 9.43 19.99
N ASN A 233 17.71 9.58 20.46
CA ASN A 233 17.09 10.82 20.98
C ASN A 233 16.85 11.94 19.95
N ALA A 234 17.33 11.85 18.71
CA ALA A 234 16.98 12.80 17.67
C ALA A 234 15.57 12.50 17.13
N VAL A 235 14.70 13.50 17.10
CA VAL A 235 13.35 13.40 16.51
C VAL A 235 13.50 13.24 15.01
N MET A 236 13.03 12.10 14.50
CA MET A 236 13.04 11.76 13.08
C MET A 236 11.69 12.08 12.44
N HIS A 237 10.59 11.84 13.18
CA HIS A 237 9.24 12.21 12.77
C HIS A 237 8.43 12.73 13.94
N GLU A 238 7.49 13.61 13.62
CA GLU A 238 6.46 14.12 14.51
C GLU A 238 5.12 13.82 13.85
N LEU A 239 4.33 12.96 14.47
CA LEU A 239 3.06 12.48 13.93
C LEU A 239 1.93 12.88 14.88
N PRO A 240 1.03 13.79 14.47
CA PRO A 240 -0.12 14.12 15.28
C PRO A 240 -1.04 12.91 15.41
N VAL A 241 -1.56 12.70 16.60
CA VAL A 241 -2.48 11.62 16.96
C VAL A 241 -3.72 12.23 17.61
N ILE A 242 -4.88 11.65 17.28
CA ILE A 242 -6.16 11.99 17.87
C ILE A 242 -6.64 10.85 18.75
N HIS A 243 -7.16 11.20 19.92
CA HIS A 243 -7.67 10.24 20.88
C HIS A 243 -9.02 10.68 21.43
N PHE A 244 -10.05 9.91 21.09
CA PHE A 244 -11.36 9.95 21.74
C PHE A 244 -11.29 9.07 23.00
N GLN A 245 -10.95 9.69 24.14
CA GLN A 245 -10.61 8.97 25.38
C GLN A 245 -11.75 8.10 25.90
N ASN A 246 -12.98 8.61 25.94
CA ASN A 246 -14.11 7.82 26.44
C ASN A 246 -14.48 6.71 25.45
N GLU A 247 -14.26 6.94 24.16
CA GLU A 247 -14.42 5.93 23.11
C GLU A 247 -13.32 4.88 23.09
N GLY A 248 -12.14 5.17 23.64
CA GLY A 248 -10.96 4.33 23.48
C GLY A 248 -10.55 4.21 22.01
N LEU A 249 -10.78 5.26 21.21
CA LEU A 249 -10.39 5.31 19.81
C LEU A 249 -9.20 6.26 19.63
N CYS A 250 -8.03 5.68 19.40
CA CYS A 250 -6.77 6.37 19.17
C CYS A 250 -6.26 6.06 17.76
N VAL A 251 -6.04 7.09 16.95
CA VAL A 251 -5.55 6.96 15.57
C VAL A 251 -4.64 8.15 15.24
N PRO A 252 -3.68 8.03 14.29
CA PRO A 252 -2.99 9.20 13.76
C PRO A 252 -3.99 10.22 13.21
N PHE A 253 -3.55 11.47 13.05
CA PHE A 253 -4.33 12.45 12.34
C PHE A 253 -4.44 12.02 10.86
N PRO A 254 -5.65 11.99 10.27
CA PRO A 254 -5.80 11.56 8.88
C PRO A 254 -5.23 12.59 7.92
N ASP A 255 -4.83 12.13 6.73
CA ASP A 255 -4.61 13.03 5.60
C ASP A 255 -5.94 13.67 5.21
N VAL A 256 -5.88 14.91 4.71
CA VAL A 256 -7.06 15.72 4.39
C VAL A 256 -6.97 16.28 2.99
N GLU A 257 -7.97 15.96 2.17
CA GLU A 257 -8.19 16.61 0.88
C GLU A 257 -9.37 17.58 0.97
N TYR A 258 -9.13 18.84 0.62
CA TYR A 258 -10.13 19.90 0.62
C TYR A 258 -10.85 19.94 -0.73
N VAL A 259 -11.79 19.02 -0.95
CA VAL A 259 -12.42 18.77 -2.26
C VAL A 259 -13.15 20.00 -2.80
N THR A 260 -13.97 20.66 -1.98
CA THR A 260 -14.53 22.00 -2.26
C THR A 260 -14.83 22.72 -0.95
N HIS A 261 -14.84 24.05 -0.95
CA HIS A 261 -15.09 24.87 0.24
C HIS A 261 -15.51 26.29 -0.17
N PRO A 262 -16.11 27.11 0.73
CA PRO A 262 -16.69 28.40 0.37
C PRO A 262 -15.73 29.38 -0.33
N GLU A 263 -14.44 29.29 -0.03
CA GLU A 263 -13.39 30.14 -0.61
C GLU A 263 -12.71 29.53 -1.84
N LYS A 264 -13.16 28.36 -2.31
CA LYS A 264 -12.55 27.67 -3.45
C LYS A 264 -13.06 28.26 -4.75
N ASN A 265 -12.15 28.71 -5.62
CA ASN A 265 -12.48 29.24 -6.94
C ASN A 265 -12.70 28.12 -7.98
N ASP A 266 -13.55 27.14 -7.68
CA ASP A 266 -13.87 26.00 -8.54
C ASP A 266 -15.20 26.17 -9.32
N GLY A 267 -15.84 27.34 -9.16
CA GLY A 267 -17.13 27.65 -9.77
C GLY A 267 -18.33 27.05 -9.04
N LEU A 268 -18.14 26.42 -7.88
CA LEU A 268 -19.19 25.93 -7.00
C LEU A 268 -19.42 26.92 -5.86
N ASN A 269 -20.68 27.23 -5.58
CA ASN A 269 -21.04 28.07 -4.43
C ASN A 269 -21.19 27.20 -3.18
N ALA A 270 -20.07 26.73 -2.63
CA ALA A 270 -20.11 25.83 -1.49
C ALA A 270 -20.46 26.57 -0.18
N GLU A 271 -21.46 26.07 0.56
CA GLU A 271 -21.90 26.69 1.83
C GLU A 271 -21.10 26.20 3.06
N PHE A 272 -20.34 25.11 2.91
CA PHE A 272 -19.57 24.46 3.97
C PHE A 272 -18.38 23.69 3.38
N TYR A 273 -17.48 23.21 4.23
CA TYR A 273 -16.27 22.49 3.81
C TYR A 273 -16.58 21.03 3.42
N CYS A 274 -16.13 20.63 2.24
CA CYS A 274 -16.21 19.27 1.72
C CYS A 274 -14.85 18.61 1.89
N ASP A 275 -14.54 18.23 3.12
CA ASP A 275 -13.25 17.65 3.49
C ASP A 275 -13.32 16.12 3.41
N LEU A 276 -12.32 15.53 2.76
CA LEU A 276 -12.13 14.09 2.66
C LEU A 276 -10.98 13.68 3.57
N PHE A 277 -11.23 12.72 4.47
CA PHE A 277 -10.24 12.21 5.42
C PHE A 277 -9.82 10.79 5.04
N TYR A 278 -8.52 10.49 5.03
CA TYR A 278 -8.05 9.18 4.60
C TYR A 278 -6.67 8.80 5.17
N TYR A 279 -6.30 7.54 4.96
CA TYR A 279 -4.94 7.03 5.09
C TYR A 279 -4.58 6.25 3.82
N THR A 280 -3.32 6.33 3.38
CA THR A 280 -2.80 5.45 2.32
C THR A 280 -1.91 4.36 2.89
N LYS A 281 -2.16 3.10 2.51
CA LYS A 281 -1.31 1.96 2.87
C LYS A 281 0.12 2.15 2.40
N GLY A 282 1.07 1.70 3.21
CA GLY A 282 2.50 1.86 2.91
C GLY A 282 3.05 3.27 3.17
N THR A 283 2.28 4.16 3.80
CA THR A 283 2.79 5.42 4.36
C THR A 283 3.16 5.25 5.84
N LEU A 284 4.00 6.15 6.36
CA LEU A 284 4.32 6.18 7.78
C LEU A 284 3.10 6.42 8.67
N SER A 285 2.17 7.31 8.24
CA SER A 285 0.93 7.57 8.96
C SER A 285 0.08 6.29 9.07
N TYR A 286 -0.05 5.54 7.97
CA TYR A 286 -0.78 4.27 7.99
C TYR A 286 -0.07 3.18 8.81
N ALA A 287 1.26 3.10 8.79
CA ALA A 287 1.99 2.18 9.67
C ALA A 287 1.76 2.52 11.16
N LEU A 288 1.70 3.81 11.53
CA LEU A 288 1.31 4.22 12.88
C LEU A 288 -0.16 3.89 13.16
N PHE A 289 -1.07 4.05 12.20
CA PHE A 289 -2.46 3.61 12.32
C PHE A 289 -2.51 2.13 12.67
N GLU A 290 -1.93 1.24 11.86
CA GLU A 290 -1.92 -0.20 12.14
C GLU A 290 -1.30 -0.54 13.49
N HIS A 291 -0.19 0.11 13.83
CA HIS A 291 0.49 -0.04 15.12
C HIS A 291 -0.46 0.25 16.29
N LEU A 292 -1.11 1.42 16.30
CA LEU A 292 -2.05 1.80 17.36
C LEU A 292 -3.25 0.85 17.44
N ARG A 293 -3.70 0.32 16.30
CA ARG A 293 -4.81 -0.65 16.25
C ARG A 293 -4.42 -1.99 16.88
N LYS A 294 -3.18 -2.45 16.65
CA LYS A 294 -2.63 -3.71 17.17
C LYS A 294 -2.31 -3.68 18.67
N ILE A 295 -2.05 -2.51 19.27
CA ILE A 295 -1.80 -2.39 20.73
C ILE A 295 -2.94 -3.00 21.56
N HIS A 296 -4.17 -2.96 21.05
CA HIS A 296 -5.36 -3.41 21.79
C HIS A 296 -5.81 -4.84 21.45
N THR A 297 -5.37 -5.40 20.32
CA THR A 297 -5.81 -6.72 19.83
C THR A 297 -4.81 -7.28 18.81
N GLU A 298 -4.60 -8.60 18.82
CA GLU A 298 -3.73 -9.29 17.85
C GLU A 298 -4.31 -9.26 16.42
N ASP A 299 -5.64 -9.22 16.28
CA ASP A 299 -6.35 -9.18 14.99
C ASP A 299 -7.20 -7.92 14.91
N PRO A 300 -6.61 -6.76 14.54
CA PRO A 300 -7.34 -5.51 14.50
C PRO A 300 -8.22 -5.36 13.26
N ASP A 301 -9.38 -4.72 13.43
CA ASP A 301 -10.14 -4.17 12.32
C ASP A 301 -9.44 -2.91 11.78
N LEU A 302 -8.84 -3.07 10.61
CA LEU A 302 -8.19 -2.04 9.81
C LEU A 302 -9.08 -1.52 8.69
N SER A 303 -10.40 -1.73 8.79
CA SER A 303 -11.35 -1.28 7.78
C SER A 303 -12.01 0.06 8.16
N THR A 304 -12.74 0.61 7.19
CA THR A 304 -13.56 1.83 7.37
C THR A 304 -15.05 1.46 7.47
N PRO A 305 -15.91 2.17 8.22
CA PRO A 305 -15.59 3.33 9.07
C PRO A 305 -14.71 2.91 10.25
N ILE A 306 -13.82 3.80 10.66
CA ILE A 306 -12.88 3.52 11.73
C ILE A 306 -13.61 3.67 13.07
N VAL A 307 -13.55 2.61 13.87
CA VAL A 307 -14.29 2.45 15.12
C VAL A 307 -13.40 1.95 16.24
N THR A 308 -13.81 2.13 17.49
CA THR A 308 -13.16 1.43 18.62
C THR A 308 -13.27 -0.09 18.48
N GLN A 309 -12.30 -0.81 19.02
CA GLN A 309 -12.19 -2.28 18.92
C GLN A 309 -12.40 -2.98 20.26
N THR A 310 -12.44 -2.21 21.34
CA THR A 310 -12.48 -2.74 22.71
C THR A 310 -13.91 -2.82 23.27
N LYS A 311 -14.86 -2.16 22.62
CA LYS A 311 -16.27 -2.08 23.02
C LYS A 311 -17.19 -1.83 21.81
N PRO A 312 -18.52 -1.97 21.95
CA PRO A 312 -19.46 -1.53 20.92
C PRO A 312 -19.27 -0.04 20.57
N PRO A 313 -19.16 0.33 19.29
CA PRO A 313 -18.78 1.67 18.91
C PRO A 313 -19.95 2.66 18.98
N ILE A 314 -19.65 3.85 19.53
CA ILE A 314 -20.52 5.02 19.56
C ILE A 314 -20.04 6.03 18.51
N ILE A 315 -18.73 6.15 18.30
CA ILE A 315 -18.12 6.98 17.29
C ILE A 315 -17.69 6.12 16.11
N LYS A 316 -18.04 6.58 14.92
CA LYS A 316 -17.63 6.00 13.64
C LYS A 316 -17.04 7.10 12.78
N LEU A 317 -15.77 6.98 12.46
CA LEU A 317 -15.07 7.96 11.64
C LEU A 317 -15.11 7.51 10.17
N PRO A 318 -15.74 8.28 9.26
CA PRO A 318 -15.84 7.95 7.84
C PRO A 318 -14.53 8.22 7.07
N PHE A 319 -13.40 7.80 7.65
CA PHE A 319 -12.09 8.03 7.06
C PHE A 319 -11.78 6.87 6.12
N PHE A 320 -11.35 7.18 4.90
CA PHE A 320 -11.07 6.17 3.88
C PHE A 320 -9.69 5.53 4.09
N ILE A 321 -9.54 4.30 3.62
CA ILE A 321 -8.25 3.60 3.60
C ILE A 321 -7.98 3.24 2.14
N LEU A 322 -6.91 3.82 1.60
CA LEU A 322 -6.50 3.66 0.20
C LEU A 322 -5.37 2.64 0.13
N ASP A 323 -5.39 1.79 -0.89
CA ASP A 323 -4.29 0.87 -1.16
C ASP A 323 -3.10 1.59 -1.81
N LYS A 324 -3.36 2.66 -2.57
CA LYS A 324 -2.36 3.45 -3.30
C LYS A 324 -2.78 4.91 -3.40
N ASP A 325 -1.78 5.80 -3.43
CA ASP A 325 -2.01 7.25 -3.57
C ASP A 325 -2.75 7.60 -4.86
N GLU A 326 -2.56 6.85 -5.95
CA GLU A 326 -3.23 7.09 -7.24
C GLU A 326 -4.77 7.08 -7.12
N GLN A 327 -5.33 6.39 -6.12
CA GLN A 327 -6.78 6.32 -5.90
C GLN A 327 -7.38 7.62 -5.37
N ILE A 328 -6.57 8.55 -4.84
CA ILE A 328 -7.06 9.79 -4.24
C ILE A 328 -7.78 10.67 -5.26
N HIS A 329 -7.30 10.72 -6.50
CA HIS A 329 -7.89 11.55 -7.55
C HIS A 329 -9.31 11.09 -7.88
N ASP A 330 -9.50 9.79 -8.07
CA ASP A 330 -10.80 9.19 -8.34
C ASP A 330 -11.74 9.37 -7.16
N LEU A 331 -11.24 9.21 -5.94
CA LEU A 331 -12.03 9.42 -4.72
C LEU A 331 -12.48 10.88 -4.59
N CYS A 332 -11.60 11.85 -4.83
CA CYS A 332 -11.95 13.28 -4.85
C CYS A 332 -13.02 13.61 -5.89
N ASN A 333 -12.90 13.08 -7.11
CA ASN A 333 -13.90 13.24 -8.17
C ASN A 333 -15.26 12.67 -7.76
N ASN A 334 -15.25 11.49 -7.13
CA ASN A 334 -16.46 10.85 -6.62
C ASN A 334 -17.09 11.64 -5.46
N TYR A 335 -16.28 12.18 -4.54
CA TYR A 335 -16.72 13.06 -3.46
C TYR A 335 -17.34 14.36 -3.99
N LEU A 336 -16.72 14.97 -5.00
CA LEU A 336 -17.25 16.16 -5.68
C LEU A 336 -18.58 15.89 -6.38
N SER A 337 -18.71 14.73 -7.02
CA SER A 337 -19.98 14.28 -7.62
C SER A 337 -21.06 14.05 -6.56
N ALA A 338 -20.69 13.48 -5.41
CA ALA A 338 -21.59 13.33 -4.27
C ALA A 338 -22.04 14.70 -3.73
N TYR A 339 -21.12 15.67 -3.62
CA TYR A 339 -21.43 17.03 -3.17
C TYR A 339 -22.50 17.71 -4.03
N LYS A 340 -22.36 17.65 -5.37
CA LYS A 340 -23.35 18.23 -6.29
C LYS A 340 -24.75 17.64 -6.05
N LYS A 341 -24.84 16.32 -5.88
CA LYS A 341 -26.10 15.62 -5.58
C LYS A 341 -26.65 15.95 -4.19
N PHE A 342 -25.76 16.18 -3.23
CA PHE A 342 -26.15 16.58 -1.87
C PHE A 342 -26.84 17.94 -1.90
N VAL A 343 -26.27 18.94 -2.59
CA VAL A 343 -26.84 20.28 -2.70
C VAL A 343 -28.23 20.24 -3.34
N GLU A 344 -28.43 19.43 -4.39
CA GLU A 344 -29.73 19.24 -5.05
C GLU A 344 -30.82 18.66 -4.13
N ASN A 345 -30.43 17.86 -3.13
CA ASN A 345 -31.36 17.10 -2.26
C ASN A 345 -31.16 17.40 -0.77
N GLN A 346 -30.54 18.54 -0.45
CA GLN A 346 -30.00 18.83 0.88
C GLN A 346 -31.04 18.70 1.98
N GLN A 347 -32.23 19.30 1.79
CA GLN A 347 -33.30 19.26 2.79
C GLN A 347 -33.74 17.84 3.10
N GLY A 348 -33.96 17.00 2.08
CA GLY A 348 -34.37 15.61 2.26
C GLY A 348 -33.30 14.77 2.96
N ILE A 349 -32.02 15.00 2.65
CA ILE A 349 -30.90 14.32 3.29
C ILE A 349 -30.79 14.75 4.76
N VAL A 350 -30.85 16.05 5.06
CA VAL A 350 -30.83 16.56 6.43
C VAL A 350 -32.01 16.05 7.24
N ASP A 351 -33.21 16.01 6.67
CA ASP A 351 -34.42 15.48 7.33
C ASP A 351 -34.37 13.96 7.57
N SER A 352 -33.51 13.24 6.86
CA SER A 352 -33.23 11.83 7.10
C SER A 352 -32.10 11.59 8.12
N SER A 353 -31.40 12.65 8.53
CA SER A 353 -30.28 12.58 9.47
C SER A 353 -30.71 12.78 10.94
N LEU A 354 -29.76 12.63 11.87
CA LEU A 354 -29.96 12.93 13.29
C LEU A 354 -30.25 14.42 13.59
N TYR A 355 -30.15 15.28 12.57
CA TYR A 355 -30.42 16.72 12.65
C TYR A 355 -31.79 17.14 12.08
N LYS A 356 -32.70 16.20 11.80
CA LYS A 356 -34.08 16.52 11.41
C LYS A 356 -34.71 17.56 12.35
N GLY A 357 -35.17 18.68 11.77
CA GLY A 357 -35.81 19.77 12.51
C GLY A 357 -34.90 20.54 13.47
N LYS A 358 -33.57 20.35 13.41
CA LYS A 358 -32.60 21.09 14.22
C LYS A 358 -32.00 22.25 13.44
N ASN A 359 -31.60 23.31 14.15
CA ASN A 359 -30.82 24.39 13.57
C ASN A 359 -29.47 23.87 13.09
N MET A 360 -29.19 24.09 11.82
CA MET A 360 -27.94 23.69 11.18
C MET A 360 -26.88 24.78 11.34
N ASN A 361 -25.65 24.35 11.56
CA ASN A 361 -24.46 25.19 11.51
C ASN A 361 -23.44 24.52 10.57
N ARG A 362 -22.32 25.19 10.32
CA ARG A 362 -21.25 24.70 9.43
C ARG A 362 -20.88 23.24 9.70
N TYR A 363 -20.48 22.92 10.93
CA TYR A 363 -20.06 21.57 11.33
C TYR A 363 -21.16 20.50 11.18
N LYS A 364 -22.42 20.85 11.44
CA LYS A 364 -23.53 19.91 11.26
C LYS A 364 -23.75 19.57 9.79
N PHE A 365 -23.63 20.55 8.89
CA PHE A 365 -23.71 20.29 7.45
C PHE A 365 -22.55 19.42 6.98
N GLU A 366 -21.32 19.76 7.37
CA GLU A 366 -20.11 18.99 7.07
C GLU A 366 -20.25 17.54 7.52
N ARG A 367 -20.75 17.31 8.75
CA ARG A 367 -21.02 15.96 9.27
C ARG A 367 -22.04 15.20 8.43
N VAL A 368 -23.23 15.78 8.23
CA VAL A 368 -24.31 15.13 7.48
C VAL A 368 -23.85 14.78 6.07
N PHE A 369 -23.15 15.70 5.41
CA PHE A 369 -22.59 15.45 4.09
C PHE A 369 -21.54 14.34 4.12
N SER A 370 -20.55 14.40 5.04
CA SER A 370 -19.47 13.41 5.12
C SER A 370 -20.00 12.00 5.37
N GLU A 371 -20.94 11.85 6.31
CA GLU A 371 -21.56 10.57 6.63
C GLU A 371 -22.40 10.04 5.44
N TRP A 372 -23.18 10.91 4.80
CA TRP A 372 -24.00 10.54 3.63
C TRP A 372 -23.16 10.15 2.41
N ALA A 373 -22.13 10.93 2.10
CA ALA A 373 -21.22 10.68 0.99
C ALA A 373 -20.46 9.36 1.21
N PHE A 374 -19.98 9.13 2.43
CA PHE A 374 -19.34 7.87 2.79
C PHE A 374 -20.26 6.66 2.57
N CYS A 375 -21.48 6.70 3.08
CA CYS A 375 -22.46 5.61 2.90
C CYS A 375 -22.73 5.35 1.42
N ARG A 376 -22.85 6.41 0.62
CA ARG A 376 -23.09 6.31 -0.82
C ARG A 376 -21.93 5.66 -1.58
N LEU A 377 -20.68 6.00 -1.22
CA LEU A 377 -19.49 5.56 -1.93
C LEU A 377 -19.04 4.16 -1.52
N THR A 378 -19.30 3.77 -0.27
CA THR A 378 -18.83 2.49 0.28
C THR A 378 -19.93 1.44 0.43
N GLY A 379 -21.20 1.84 0.45
CA GLY A 379 -22.33 0.98 0.81
C GLY A 379 -22.39 0.60 2.29
N LYS A 380 -21.50 1.16 3.14
CA LYS A 380 -21.45 0.90 4.59
C LYS A 380 -22.25 1.94 5.35
N TYR A 381 -22.86 1.54 6.47
CA TYR A 381 -23.67 2.43 7.30
C TYR A 381 -22.87 3.04 8.45
N ILE A 382 -23.18 4.31 8.75
CA ILE A 382 -22.69 5.05 9.91
C ILE A 382 -23.82 5.19 10.92
#